data_AF-A0A972ES70-F1
#
_entry.id   AF-A0A972ES70-F1
#
_cell.length_a   1.000
_cell.length_b   1.000
_cell.length_c   1.000
_cell.angle_alpha   90.00
_cell.angle_beta   90.00
_cell.angle_gamma   90.00
#
_symmetry.space_group_name_H-M   'P 1'
#
loop_
_entity.id
_entity.type
_entity.pdbx_description
1 polymer ?
#
loop_
_entity_poly.entity_id
_entity_poly.type
_entity_poly.pdbx_seq_one_letter_code
_entity_poly.pdbx_strand_id
1 'polypeptide(L)'
;MVKRKILSVLAAFLFISILAACASGASTPAAVPEVVEPVVETLQPAATEAVQPTVEASQPAETEAAQAPSTLSDAEMEALILQKLQGSPHTVSFILEENHTAEEWSVILDRMIGYGAKINAEEKQLIIDWLVSR
;
A
#
# COMPACT_ATOMS: atom_id res chain seq x y z
N MET A 1 15.29 14.21 37.98
CA MET A 1 16.59 14.82 37.59
C MET A 1 17.45 13.98 36.65
N VAL A 2 17.34 12.64 36.64
CA VAL A 2 18.20 11.78 35.81
C VAL A 2 17.89 11.90 34.30
N LYS A 3 16.62 12.02 33.89
CA LYS A 3 16.20 12.17 32.48
C LYS A 3 16.79 13.41 31.76
N ARG A 4 16.93 14.54 32.47
CA ARG A 4 17.57 15.76 31.92
C ARG A 4 19.09 15.61 31.79
N LYS A 5 19.73 14.83 32.68
CA LYS A 5 21.17 14.52 32.60
C LYS A 5 21.47 13.50 31.50
N ILE A 6 20.58 12.52 31.27
CA ILE A 6 20.70 11.55 30.17
C ILE A 6 20.59 12.26 28.80
N LEU A 7 19.66 13.21 28.66
CA LEU A 7 19.49 13.99 27.43
C LEU A 7 20.73 14.86 27.11
N SER A 8 21.41 15.39 28.14
CA SER A 8 22.60 16.22 27.97
C SER A 8 23.87 15.42 27.62
N VAL A 9 23.98 14.16 28.03
CA VAL A 9 25.12 13.29 27.71
C VAL A 9 24.98 12.71 26.29
N LEU A 10 23.75 12.38 25.86
CA LEU A 10 23.47 11.93 24.49
C LEU A 10 23.74 13.02 23.44
N ALA A 11 23.42 14.28 23.75
CA ALA A 11 23.70 15.41 22.86
C ALA A 11 25.21 15.67 22.68
N ALA A 12 26.03 15.40 23.70
CA ALA A 12 27.48 15.54 23.62
C ALA A 12 28.17 14.42 22.82
N PHE A 13 27.60 13.20 22.84
CA PHE A 13 28.13 12.07 22.06
C PHE A 13 27.85 12.19 20.56
N LEU A 14 26.76 12.87 20.17
CA LEU A 14 26.35 13.02 18.77
C LEU A 14 27.26 13.99 17.99
N PHE A 15 28.00 14.87 18.68
CA PHE A 15 28.91 15.84 18.05
C PHE A 15 30.34 15.31 17.78
N ILE A 16 30.73 14.15 18.31
CA ILE A 16 32.11 13.63 18.22
C ILE A 16 32.32 12.68 17.01
N SER A 17 31.26 12.23 16.34
CA SER A 17 31.35 11.19 15.30
C SER A 17 31.72 11.68 13.87
N ILE A 18 32.18 12.93 13.68
CA ILE A 18 32.36 13.53 12.34
C ILE A 18 33.78 13.31 11.74
N LEU A 19 34.67 12.50 12.35
CA LEU A 19 36.07 12.40 11.90
C LEU A 19 36.56 11.01 11.44
N ALA A 20 35.69 10.19 10.84
CA ALA A 20 36.14 8.92 10.24
C ALA A 20 35.47 8.62 8.88
N ALA A 21 35.74 9.46 7.88
CA ALA A 21 35.44 9.13 6.49
C ALA A 21 36.58 9.63 5.59
N CYS A 22 37.57 8.77 5.36
CA CYS A 22 38.42 8.76 4.16
C CYS A 22 39.31 7.51 4.20
N ALA A 23 38.87 6.43 3.54
CA ALA A 23 39.78 5.44 2.95
C ALA A 23 39.00 4.60 1.92
N SER A 24 39.25 4.91 0.65
CA SER A 24 39.45 4.00 -0.50
C SER A 24 38.51 2.79 -0.71
N GLY A 25 38.03 2.49 -1.90
CA GLY A 25 38.52 2.90 -3.21
C GLY A 25 37.66 2.38 -4.36
N ALA A 26 38.05 2.78 -5.56
CA ALA A 26 37.39 2.55 -6.84
C ALA A 26 37.69 1.15 -7.44
N SER A 27 36.75 0.64 -8.22
CA SER A 27 36.98 -0.16 -9.46
C SER A 27 35.63 -0.30 -10.18
N THR A 28 35.39 0.42 -11.29
CA THR A 28 35.66 0.05 -12.70
C THR A 28 34.42 -0.55 -13.38
N PRO A 29 33.96 0.00 -14.52
CA PRO A 29 32.83 -0.50 -15.30
C PRO A 29 33.26 -1.43 -16.46
N ALA A 30 32.41 -2.39 -16.83
CA ALA A 30 32.44 -3.18 -18.06
C ALA A 30 31.13 -3.98 -18.12
N ALA A 31 30.41 -4.23 -19.21
CA ALA A 31 30.48 -3.85 -20.62
C ALA A 31 29.07 -4.14 -21.23
N VAL A 32 28.75 -3.44 -22.32
CA VAL A 32 27.59 -3.54 -23.24
C VAL A 32 28.00 -4.45 -24.44
N PRO A 33 27.19 -4.83 -25.47
CA PRO A 33 25.75 -5.09 -25.72
C PRO A 33 25.50 -6.57 -26.11
N GLU A 34 24.29 -7.04 -26.44
CA GLU A 34 23.71 -7.21 -27.81
C GLU A 34 22.84 -8.50 -27.71
N VAL A 35 21.60 -8.59 -28.21
CA VAL A 35 21.26 -9.35 -29.44
C VAL A 35 19.73 -9.59 -29.42
N VAL A 36 19.04 -8.95 -30.39
CA VAL A 36 17.92 -9.49 -31.22
C VAL A 36 16.49 -9.56 -30.63
N GLU A 37 15.70 -8.53 -30.96
CA GLU A 37 14.36 -8.71 -31.59
C GLU A 37 14.56 -9.22 -33.05
N PRO A 38 13.57 -9.79 -33.79
CA PRO A 38 12.11 -9.74 -33.64
C PRO A 38 11.44 -11.11 -33.99
N VAL A 39 10.20 -11.08 -34.49
CA VAL A 39 9.39 -12.17 -35.13
C VAL A 39 8.49 -12.92 -34.13
N VAL A 40 7.19 -13.15 -34.35
CA VAL A 40 6.26 -12.79 -35.43
C VAL A 40 4.84 -13.07 -34.93
N GLU A 41 3.86 -12.34 -35.48
CA GLU A 41 2.51 -12.78 -35.91
C GLU A 41 1.91 -14.00 -35.15
N THR A 42 0.66 -13.97 -34.69
CA THR A 42 -0.49 -14.12 -35.59
C THR A 42 -1.78 -13.84 -34.81
N LEU A 43 -2.61 -12.96 -35.34
CA LEU A 43 -4.02 -12.82 -34.99
C LEU A 43 -4.80 -14.02 -35.55
N GLN A 44 -5.60 -14.74 -34.75
CA GLN A 44 -6.99 -15.02 -35.18
C GLN A 44 -7.88 -15.57 -34.04
N PRO A 45 -9.15 -15.12 -33.99
CA PRO A 45 -10.14 -15.56 -33.01
C PRO A 45 -10.84 -16.83 -33.50
N ALA A 46 -11.09 -17.76 -32.59
CA ALA A 46 -12.02 -18.85 -32.81
C ALA A 46 -13.27 -18.61 -31.96
N ALA A 47 -14.33 -18.21 -32.66
CA ALA A 47 -15.69 -18.25 -32.17
C ALA A 47 -16.07 -19.68 -31.74
N THR A 48 -16.82 -19.83 -30.66
CA THR A 48 -17.93 -20.79 -30.61
C THR A 48 -18.98 -20.28 -29.64
N GLU A 49 -20.06 -19.82 -30.25
CA GLU A 49 -21.37 -19.60 -29.67
C GLU A 49 -21.99 -20.95 -29.28
N ALA A 50 -22.46 -21.09 -28.05
CA ALA A 50 -23.48 -22.08 -27.69
C ALA A 50 -24.25 -21.58 -26.47
N VAL A 51 -25.52 -21.27 -26.73
CA VAL A 51 -26.50 -20.70 -25.83
C VAL A 51 -27.28 -21.84 -25.13
N GLN A 52 -27.80 -21.52 -23.92
CA GLN A 52 -29.04 -22.03 -23.29
C GLN A 52 -28.89 -23.15 -22.22
N PRO A 53 -29.89 -23.36 -21.34
CA PRO A 53 -30.48 -22.39 -20.41
C PRO A 53 -30.76 -23.00 -19.00
N THR A 54 -31.13 -22.14 -18.05
CA THR A 54 -32.02 -22.37 -16.88
C THR A 54 -31.69 -23.48 -15.86
N VAL A 55 -31.41 -23.07 -14.62
CA VAL A 55 -32.19 -23.53 -13.45
C VAL A 55 -32.29 -22.42 -12.41
N GLU A 56 -33.52 -22.01 -12.15
CA GLU A 56 -33.95 -21.36 -10.90
C GLU A 56 -33.49 -22.20 -9.71
N ALA A 57 -32.76 -21.59 -8.80
CA ALA A 57 -32.72 -22.00 -7.41
C ALA A 57 -32.98 -20.76 -6.57
N SER A 58 -34.22 -20.64 -6.12
CA SER A 58 -34.69 -19.68 -5.13
C SER A 58 -33.80 -19.73 -3.89
N GLN A 59 -33.06 -18.65 -3.64
CA GLN A 59 -32.45 -18.39 -2.34
C GLN A 59 -33.15 -17.17 -1.71
N PRO A 60 -33.47 -17.19 -0.40
CA PRO A 60 -34.10 -16.07 0.27
C PRO A 60 -33.23 -14.83 0.17
N ALA A 61 -33.85 -13.71 -0.22
CA ALA A 61 -33.25 -12.40 -0.18
C ALA A 61 -32.88 -12.05 1.28
N GLU A 62 -31.63 -12.28 1.65
CA GLU A 62 -30.97 -11.43 2.64
C GLU A 62 -30.99 -10.01 2.07
N THR A 63 -31.46 -9.09 2.90
CA THR A 63 -31.52 -7.66 2.58
C THR A 63 -30.09 -7.14 2.60
N GLU A 64 -29.39 -7.33 1.50
CA GLU A 64 -28.15 -6.63 1.20
C GLU A 64 -28.54 -5.21 0.84
N ALA A 65 -28.26 -4.29 1.76
CA ALA A 65 -28.31 -2.87 1.48
C ALA A 65 -27.54 -2.60 0.19
N ALA A 66 -28.17 -1.93 -0.77
CA ALA A 66 -27.62 -1.61 -2.07
C ALA A 66 -26.23 -0.97 -1.94
N GLN A 67 -25.18 -1.78 -2.09
CA GLN A 67 -23.82 -1.30 -2.28
C GLN A 67 -23.66 -1.02 -3.77
N ALA A 68 -23.36 0.24 -4.09
CA ALA A 68 -23.10 0.67 -5.45
C ALA A 68 -21.90 -0.10 -6.03
N PRO A 69 -21.90 -0.46 -7.31
CA PRO A 69 -20.89 -1.35 -7.87
C PRO A 69 -19.65 -0.55 -8.23
N SER A 70 -18.66 -0.42 -7.33
CA SER A 70 -17.32 0.12 -7.67
C SER A 70 -16.23 -0.11 -6.62
N THR A 71 -16.38 -1.01 -5.65
CA THR A 71 -15.50 -1.00 -4.47
C THR A 71 -15.21 -2.41 -3.99
N LEU A 72 -13.95 -2.67 -3.65
CA LEU A 72 -13.52 -3.90 -2.98
C LEU A 72 -14.45 -4.22 -1.80
N SER A 73 -14.73 -5.50 -1.58
CA SER A 73 -15.47 -5.95 -0.40
C SER A 73 -14.72 -5.57 0.88
N ASP A 74 -15.42 -5.54 2.02
CA ASP A 74 -14.80 -5.23 3.32
C ASP A 74 -13.59 -6.11 3.63
N ALA A 75 -13.67 -7.41 3.30
CA ALA A 75 -12.56 -8.34 3.49
C ALA A 75 -11.36 -8.00 2.58
N GLU A 76 -11.61 -7.59 1.34
CA GLU A 76 -10.56 -7.18 0.40
C GLU A 76 -9.93 -5.84 0.83
N MET A 77 -10.72 -4.90 1.35
CA MET A 77 -10.21 -3.64 1.89
C MET A 77 -9.38 -3.84 3.15
N GLU A 78 -9.81 -4.70 4.07
CA GLU A 78 -9.01 -5.05 5.25
C GLU A 78 -7.71 -5.76 4.86
N ALA A 79 -7.75 -6.64 3.86
CA ALA A 79 -6.55 -7.28 3.32
C ALA A 79 -5.59 -6.27 2.67
N LEU A 80 -6.12 -5.28 1.93
CA LEU A 80 -5.33 -4.19 1.37
C LEU A 80 -4.65 -3.41 2.50
N ILE A 81 -5.39 -2.96 3.51
CA ILE A 81 -4.84 -2.18 4.64
C ILE A 81 -3.78 -3.00 5.38
N LEU A 82 -4.03 -4.29 5.64
CA LEU A 82 -3.05 -5.18 6.27
C LEU A 82 -1.76 -5.27 5.44
N GLN A 83 -1.86 -5.37 4.12
CA GLN A 83 -0.72 -5.34 3.22
C GLN A 83 0.05 -4.01 3.32
N LYS A 84 -0.66 -2.87 3.42
CA LYS A 84 -0.04 -1.53 3.52
C LYS A 84 0.61 -1.26 4.87
N LEU A 85 0.20 -1.98 5.91
CA LEU A 85 0.77 -1.92 7.25
C LEU A 85 2.06 -2.73 7.43
N GLN A 86 2.57 -3.41 6.40
CA GLN A 86 3.84 -4.14 6.52
C GLN A 86 4.99 -3.23 6.97
N GLY A 87 5.58 -3.54 8.13
CA GLY A 87 6.65 -2.74 8.75
C GLY A 87 6.15 -1.51 9.53
N SER A 88 4.84 -1.31 9.64
CA SER A 88 4.20 -0.28 10.47
C SER A 88 4.01 -0.78 11.91
N PRO A 89 4.10 0.09 12.92
CA PRO A 89 3.70 -0.24 14.30
C PRO A 89 2.17 -0.26 14.50
N HIS A 90 1.39 0.16 13.50
CA HIS A 90 -0.08 0.22 13.59
C HIS A 90 -0.74 -1.10 13.22
N THR A 91 -1.90 -1.37 13.82
CA THR A 91 -2.76 -2.52 13.50
C THR A 91 -4.03 -2.07 12.80
N VAL A 92 -4.67 -2.97 12.05
CA VAL A 92 -5.99 -2.70 11.44
C VAL A 92 -7.01 -2.35 12.52
N SER A 93 -7.02 -3.07 13.65
CA SER A 93 -7.93 -2.80 14.76
C SER A 93 -7.81 -1.37 15.30
N PHE A 94 -6.57 -0.88 15.48
CA PHE A 94 -6.32 0.48 15.94
C PHE A 94 -6.87 1.52 14.96
N ILE A 95 -6.70 1.31 13.65
CA ILE A 95 -7.22 2.22 12.62
C ILE A 95 -8.75 2.27 12.63
N LEU A 96 -9.41 1.12 12.81
CA LEU A 96 -10.87 1.03 12.84
C LEU A 96 -11.52 1.60 14.10
N GLU A 97 -10.74 1.84 15.16
CA GLU A 97 -11.21 2.52 16.37
C GLU A 97 -11.17 4.05 16.25
N GLU A 98 -10.46 4.58 15.25
CA GLU A 98 -10.35 6.01 15.01
C GLU A 98 -11.53 6.54 14.18
N ASN A 99 -12.00 7.74 14.53
CA ASN A 99 -13.05 8.43 13.79
C ASN A 99 -12.50 9.77 13.26
N HIS A 100 -12.28 9.81 11.95
CA HIS A 100 -11.74 10.96 11.24
C HIS A 100 -12.59 11.28 10.01
N THR A 101 -12.63 12.56 9.67
CA THR A 101 -13.14 13.03 8.38
C THR A 101 -12.26 12.55 7.22
N ALA A 102 -12.76 12.63 5.98
CA ALA A 102 -11.99 12.28 4.80
C ALA A 102 -10.71 13.13 4.67
N GLU A 103 -10.81 14.42 4.99
CA GLU A 103 -9.68 15.35 4.98
C GLU A 103 -8.63 14.99 6.04
N GLU A 104 -9.06 14.60 7.24
CA GLU A 104 -8.16 14.18 8.31
C GLU A 104 -7.46 12.85 7.97
N TRP A 105 -8.20 11.87 7.44
CA TRP A 105 -7.61 10.62 6.95
C TRP A 105 -6.59 10.87 5.85
N SER A 106 -6.88 11.79 4.92
CA SER A 106 -5.94 12.19 3.86
C SER A 106 -4.62 12.69 4.44
N VAL A 107 -4.67 13.57 5.45
CA VAL A 107 -3.48 14.09 6.13
C VAL A 107 -2.71 13.00 6.88
N ILE A 108 -3.40 12.08 7.55
CA ILE A 108 -2.78 10.97 8.28
C ILE A 108 -2.06 10.03 7.30
N LEU A 109 -2.74 9.64 6.22
CA LEU A 109 -2.16 8.77 5.20
C LEU A 109 -0.96 9.42 4.50
N ASP A 110 -0.99 10.74 4.25
CA ASP A 110 0.17 11.46 3.73
C ASP A 110 1.37 11.41 4.68
N ARG A 111 1.15 11.49 6.00
CA ARG A 111 2.22 11.30 6.99
C ARG A 111 2.77 9.88 6.95
N MET A 112 1.91 8.87 6.82
CA MET A 112 2.33 7.47 6.73
C MET A 112 3.14 7.20 5.46
N ILE A 113 2.74 7.77 4.33
CA ILE A 113 3.51 7.74 3.08
C ILE A 113 4.88 8.41 3.29
N GLY A 114 4.91 9.55 3.98
CA GLY A 114 6.15 10.22 4.38
C GLY A 114 7.07 9.36 5.27
N TYR A 115 6.50 8.49 6.10
CA TYR A 115 7.25 7.50 6.90
C TYR A 115 7.61 6.22 6.13
N GLY A 116 7.17 6.09 4.88
CA GLY A 116 7.57 5.02 3.97
C GLY A 116 6.47 4.01 3.63
N ALA A 117 5.23 4.22 4.07
CA ALA A 117 4.09 3.39 3.67
C ALA A 117 3.95 3.38 2.14
N LYS A 118 3.76 2.19 1.55
CA LYS A 118 3.68 1.99 0.10
C LYS A 118 2.24 2.08 -0.39
N ILE A 119 1.66 3.27 -0.24
CA ILE A 119 0.29 3.60 -0.63
C ILE A 119 0.36 4.58 -1.80
N ASN A 120 -0.21 4.20 -2.95
CA ASN A 120 -0.32 5.10 -4.10
C ASN A 120 -1.56 6.02 -4.00
N ALA A 121 -1.75 6.92 -4.95
CA ALA A 121 -2.86 7.89 -4.90
C ALA A 121 -4.25 7.24 -4.99
N GLU A 122 -4.40 6.21 -5.81
CA GLU A 122 -5.65 5.47 -6.01
C GLU A 122 -6.00 4.67 -4.75
N GLU A 123 -5.03 3.94 -4.21
CA GLU A 123 -5.16 3.19 -2.96
C GLU A 123 -5.46 4.10 -1.78
N LYS A 124 -4.82 5.28 -1.72
CA LYS A 124 -5.11 6.29 -0.68
C LYS A 124 -6.58 6.69 -0.74
N GLN A 125 -7.11 6.97 -1.92
CA GLN A 125 -8.51 7.36 -2.06
C GLN A 125 -9.46 6.22 -1.68
N LEU A 126 -9.18 4.99 -2.14
CA LEU A 126 -9.95 3.80 -1.78
C LEU A 126 -10.00 3.57 -0.27
N ILE A 127 -8.86 3.72 0.41
CA ILE A 127 -8.77 3.57 1.86
C ILE A 127 -9.58 4.67 2.57
N ILE A 128 -9.49 5.93 2.11
CA ILE A 128 -10.25 7.04 2.70
C ILE A 128 -11.75 6.79 2.56
N ASP A 129 -12.22 6.53 1.34
CA ASP A 129 -13.63 6.36 1.03
C ASP A 129 -14.25 5.23 1.86
N TRP A 130 -13.49 4.15 2.05
CA TRP A 130 -13.91 3.02 2.87
C TRP A 130 -13.86 3.30 4.38
N LEU A 131 -12.85 4.03 4.88
CA LEU A 131 -12.76 4.36 6.31
C LEU A 131 -13.88 5.32 6.76
N VAL A 132 -14.31 6.25 5.90
CA VAL A 132 -15.38 7.21 6.24
C VAL A 132 -16.79 6.65 6.08
N SER A 133 -16.95 5.50 5.43
CA SER A 133 -18.25 4.86 5.25
C SER A 133 -18.64 3.91 6.39
N ARG A 134 -17.84 3.86 7.46
CA ARG A 134 -18.02 2.95 8.61
C ARG A 134 -18.63 3.64 9.82
#